data_AF-A0AAZ3SAG7-F1
#
_entry.id   AF-A0AAZ3SAG7-F1
#
_cell.length_a   1.000
_cell.length_b   1.000
_cell.length_c   1.000
_cell.angle_alpha   90.00
_cell.angle_beta   90.00
_cell.angle_gamma   90.00
#
_symmetry.space_group_name_H-M   'P 1'
#
loop_
_entity.id
_entity.type
_entity.pdbx_description
1 polymer ?
#
loop_
_entity_poly.entity_id
_entity_poly.type
_entity_poly.pdbx_seq_one_letter_code
_entity_poly.pdbx_strand_id
1 'polypeptide(L)'
;CCCSNYVSGYLSGYVSGYVSGYVSGYLSGYVSGYVSGYLSGYVSGYVSGYVSGYLSGYLSGYVSGYLSGYVSGYLSGYVSGYVSGYVSGYVSGYLSGYVSGYVSGYVSGYVSGYLSGYVSGYVSGYVSGYLSGYVSGYVSGYVSGYVTSQDCCCV
;
A
#
# COMPACT_ATOMS: atom_id res chain seq x y z
N CYS A 1 -49.47 -10.56 -97.09
CA CYS A 1 -48.37 -9.70 -96.57
C CYS A 1 -48.78 -8.83 -95.37
N CYS A 2 -49.94 -8.17 -95.36
CA CYS A 2 -50.35 -7.28 -94.24
C CYS A 2 -50.54 -7.99 -92.89
N CYS A 3 -51.18 -9.17 -92.83
CA CYS A 3 -51.40 -9.87 -91.55
C CYS A 3 -50.10 -10.34 -90.87
N SER A 4 -49.07 -10.71 -91.64
CA SER A 4 -47.81 -11.21 -91.09
C SER A 4 -46.98 -10.08 -90.45
N ASN A 5 -46.98 -8.88 -91.05
CA ASN A 5 -46.32 -7.70 -90.49
C ASN A 5 -47.02 -7.16 -89.23
N TYR A 6 -48.36 -7.20 -89.18
CA TYR A 6 -49.10 -6.75 -88.00
C TYR A 6 -48.86 -7.66 -86.79
N VAL A 7 -48.92 -8.98 -86.99
CA VAL A 7 -48.65 -9.97 -85.94
C VAL A 7 -47.19 -9.90 -85.49
N SER A 8 -46.24 -9.77 -86.43
CA SER A 8 -44.82 -9.67 -86.09
C SER A 8 -44.49 -8.36 -85.33
N GLY A 9 -45.06 -7.23 -85.76
CA GLY A 9 -44.87 -5.95 -85.07
C GLY A 9 -45.51 -5.91 -83.68
N TYR A 10 -46.72 -6.46 -83.53
CA TYR A 10 -47.41 -6.53 -82.24
C TYR A 10 -46.69 -7.48 -81.28
N LEU A 11 -46.28 -8.67 -81.74
CA LEU A 11 -45.54 -9.62 -80.91
C LEU A 11 -44.17 -9.06 -80.52
N SER A 12 -43.45 -8.43 -81.45
CA SER A 12 -42.14 -7.83 -81.17
C SER A 12 -42.24 -6.65 -80.21
N GLY A 13 -43.21 -5.74 -80.41
CA GLY A 13 -43.43 -4.60 -79.53
C GLY A 13 -43.90 -5.01 -78.13
N TYR A 14 -44.82 -5.97 -78.05
CA TYR A 14 -45.33 -6.47 -76.77
C TYR A 14 -44.27 -7.27 -76.02
N VAL A 15 -43.57 -8.18 -76.68
CA VAL A 15 -42.49 -8.96 -76.04
C VAL A 15 -41.34 -8.04 -75.65
N SER A 16 -40.87 -7.17 -76.54
CA SER A 16 -39.76 -6.27 -76.22
C SER A 16 -40.13 -5.27 -75.12
N GLY A 17 -41.29 -4.63 -75.20
CA GLY A 17 -41.74 -3.66 -74.21
C GLY A 17 -42.04 -4.29 -72.85
N TYR A 18 -42.75 -5.43 -72.84
CA TYR A 18 -43.12 -6.11 -71.60
C TYR A 18 -41.91 -6.80 -70.97
N VAL A 19 -41.10 -7.51 -71.74
CA VAL A 19 -39.89 -8.15 -71.21
C VAL A 19 -38.88 -7.10 -70.78
N SER A 20 -38.59 -6.08 -71.59
CA SER A 20 -37.61 -5.06 -71.21
C SER A 20 -38.09 -4.22 -70.03
N GLY A 21 -39.35 -3.79 -70.03
CA GLY A 21 -39.92 -2.99 -68.94
C GLY A 21 -40.08 -3.76 -67.65
N TYR A 22 -40.62 -4.99 -67.72
CA TYR A 22 -40.84 -5.82 -66.53
C TYR A 22 -39.52 -6.35 -65.99
N VAL A 23 -38.63 -6.89 -66.84
CA VAL A 23 -37.33 -7.40 -66.38
C VAL A 23 -36.47 -6.24 -65.89
N SER A 24 -36.33 -5.14 -66.62
CA SER A 24 -35.47 -4.03 -66.15
C SER A 24 -36.06 -3.35 -64.92
N GLY A 25 -37.37 -3.11 -64.89
CA GLY A 25 -38.03 -2.46 -63.76
C GLY A 25 -38.04 -3.33 -62.50
N TYR A 26 -38.41 -4.61 -62.64
CA TYR A 26 -38.45 -5.52 -61.51
C TYR A 26 -37.04 -5.89 -61.04
N LEU A 27 -36.13 -6.24 -61.96
CA LEU A 27 -34.77 -6.61 -61.58
C LEU A 27 -34.02 -5.40 -61.01
N SER A 28 -34.10 -4.23 -61.64
CA SER A 28 -33.42 -3.04 -61.12
C SER A 28 -34.04 -2.56 -59.81
N GLY A 29 -35.37 -2.47 -59.72
CA GLY A 29 -36.06 -2.03 -58.50
C GLY A 29 -35.89 -3.00 -57.34
N TYR A 30 -36.09 -4.29 -57.58
CA TYR A 30 -35.98 -5.32 -56.54
C TYR A 30 -34.52 -5.52 -56.12
N VAL A 31 -33.59 -5.69 -57.07
CA VAL A 31 -32.17 -5.89 -56.72
C VAL A 31 -31.62 -4.64 -56.08
N SER A 32 -31.83 -3.45 -56.65
CA SER A 32 -31.26 -2.22 -56.09
C SER A 32 -31.88 -1.89 -54.73
N GLY A 33 -33.21 -2.02 -54.58
CA GLY A 33 -33.89 -1.76 -53.32
C GLY A 33 -33.57 -2.79 -52.24
N TYR A 34 -33.58 -4.08 -52.57
CA TYR A 34 -33.29 -5.15 -51.62
C TYR A 34 -31.82 -5.15 -51.24
N VAL A 35 -30.90 -5.06 -52.20
CA VAL A 35 -29.46 -5.01 -51.90
C VAL A 35 -29.12 -3.74 -51.15
N SER A 36 -29.55 -2.56 -51.59
CA SER A 36 -29.20 -1.32 -50.88
C SER A 36 -29.83 -1.27 -49.49
N GLY A 37 -31.12 -1.63 -49.36
CA GLY A 37 -31.82 -1.61 -48.09
C GLY A 37 -31.30 -2.65 -47.10
N TYR A 38 -31.11 -3.89 -47.56
CA TYR A 38 -30.60 -4.97 -46.72
C TYR A 38 -29.14 -4.74 -46.35
N LEU A 39 -28.29 -4.39 -47.31
CA LEU A 39 -26.86 -4.17 -47.04
C LEU A 39 -26.67 -2.93 -46.16
N SER A 40 -27.36 -1.82 -46.43
CA SER A 40 -27.25 -0.62 -45.60
C SER A 40 -27.83 -0.85 -44.20
N GLY A 41 -29.01 -1.45 -44.08
CA GLY A 41 -29.64 -1.71 -42.78
C GLY A 41 -28.86 -2.73 -41.96
N TYR A 42 -28.43 -3.83 -42.57
CA TYR A 42 -27.68 -4.87 -41.89
C TYR A 42 -26.28 -4.39 -41.52
N VAL A 43 -25.54 -3.77 -42.44
CA VAL A 43 -24.19 -3.27 -42.14
C VAL A 43 -24.28 -2.15 -41.12
N SER A 44 -25.15 -1.16 -41.29
CA SER A 44 -25.25 -0.06 -40.34
C SER A 44 -25.73 -0.53 -38.97
N GLY A 45 -26.76 -1.38 -38.90
CA GLY A 45 -27.29 -1.88 -37.64
C GLY A 45 -26.33 -2.82 -36.92
N TYR A 46 -25.77 -3.79 -37.66
CA TYR A 46 -24.86 -4.78 -37.09
C TYR A 46 -23.51 -4.16 -36.72
N VAL A 47 -22.89 -3.38 -37.61
CA VAL A 47 -21.60 -2.74 -37.31
C VAL A 47 -21.77 -1.70 -36.22
N SER A 48 -22.78 -0.81 -36.30
CA SER A 48 -22.94 0.22 -35.27
C SER A 48 -23.32 -0.38 -33.92
N GLY A 49 -24.23 -1.37 -33.90
CA GLY A 49 -24.64 -2.04 -32.66
C GLY A 49 -23.54 -2.90 -32.04
N TYR A 50 -22.87 -3.72 -32.86
CA TYR A 50 -21.78 -4.58 -32.39
C TYR A 50 -20.57 -3.76 -31.96
N VAL A 51 -20.13 -2.80 -32.77
CA VAL A 51 -18.98 -1.95 -32.41
C VAL A 51 -19.33 -1.09 -31.20
N SER A 52 -20.46 -0.40 -31.17
CA SER A 52 -20.78 0.47 -30.02
C SER A 52 -21.00 -0.34 -28.74
N GLY A 53 -21.72 -1.46 -28.83
CA GLY A 53 -22.02 -2.33 -27.69
C GLY A 53 -20.80 -3.08 -27.17
N TYR A 54 -20.01 -3.69 -28.06
CA TYR A 54 -18.80 -4.40 -27.69
C TYR A 54 -17.74 -3.43 -27.19
N LEU A 55 -17.49 -2.32 -27.88
CA LEU A 55 -16.46 -1.35 -27.48
C LEU A 55 -16.85 -0.66 -26.17
N SER A 56 -18.10 -0.22 -26.00
CA SER A 56 -18.54 0.37 -24.72
C SER A 56 -18.55 -0.64 -23.58
N GLY A 57 -19.10 -1.85 -23.81
CA GLY A 57 -19.17 -2.88 -22.78
C GLY A 57 -17.79 -3.37 -22.36
N TYR A 58 -16.91 -3.62 -23.33
CA TYR A 58 -15.55 -4.07 -23.09
C TYR A 58 -14.70 -2.98 -22.46
N LEU A 59 -14.68 -1.74 -22.99
CA LEU A 59 -13.92 -0.65 -22.34
C LEU A 59 -14.48 -0.35 -20.95
N SER A 60 -15.80 -0.19 -20.80
CA SER A 60 -16.37 0.15 -19.50
C SER A 60 -16.14 -0.96 -18.48
N GLY A 61 -16.33 -2.22 -18.86
CA GLY A 61 -16.13 -3.37 -17.98
C GLY A 61 -14.66 -3.63 -17.65
N TYR A 62 -13.79 -3.61 -18.66
CA TYR A 62 -12.36 -3.84 -18.48
C TYR A 62 -11.71 -2.69 -17.73
N VAL A 63 -11.94 -1.43 -18.14
CA VAL A 63 -11.36 -0.27 -17.47
C VAL A 63 -11.92 -0.15 -16.06
N SER A 64 -13.24 -0.21 -15.85
CA SER A 64 -13.77 -0.08 -14.49
C SER A 64 -13.36 -1.25 -13.60
N GLY A 65 -13.43 -2.48 -14.11
CA GLY A 65 -13.09 -3.68 -13.33
C GLY A 65 -11.60 -3.76 -13.02
N TYR A 66 -10.74 -3.57 -14.02
CA TYR A 66 -9.30 -3.61 -13.85
C TYR A 66 -8.80 -2.44 -12.99
N LEU A 67 -9.22 -1.21 -13.31
CA LEU A 67 -8.77 -0.04 -12.57
C LEU A 67 -9.29 -0.08 -11.12
N SER A 68 -10.57 -0.39 -10.90
CA SER A 68 -11.12 -0.49 -9.54
C SER A 68 -10.48 -1.65 -8.76
N GLY A 69 -10.33 -2.83 -9.37
CA GLY A 69 -9.78 -4.01 -8.71
C GLY A 69 -8.28 -3.88 -8.43
N TYR A 70 -7.50 -3.46 -9.43
CA TYR A 70 -6.06 -3.28 -9.29
C TYR A 70 -5.73 -2.13 -8.36
N VAL A 71 -6.33 -0.95 -8.54
CA VAL A 71 -6.06 0.20 -7.67
C VAL A 71 -6.53 -0.09 -6.26
N SER A 72 -7.76 -0.57 -6.04
CA SER A 72 -8.22 -0.84 -4.67
C SER A 72 -7.42 -1.96 -4.01
N GLY A 73 -7.13 -3.05 -4.73
CA GLY A 73 -6.36 -4.17 -4.20
C GLY A 73 -4.91 -3.81 -3.90
N TYR A 74 -4.24 -3.13 -4.83
CA TYR A 74 -2.86 -2.70 -4.66
C TYR A 74 -2.74 -1.64 -3.56
N LEU A 75 -3.59 -0.60 -3.58
CA LEU A 75 -3.52 0.47 -2.60
C LEU A 75 -3.86 -0.07 -1.20
N SER A 76 -4.92 -0.88 -1.07
CA SER A 76 -5.29 -1.47 0.23
C SER A 76 -4.23 -2.44 0.73
N GLY A 77 -3.72 -3.34 -0.12
CA GLY A 77 -2.70 -4.31 0.26
C GLY A 77 -1.35 -3.66 0.59
N TYR A 78 -0.90 -2.72 -0.24
CA TYR A 78 0.36 -2.01 -0.05
C TYR A 78 0.30 -1.08 1.18
N VAL A 79 -0.73 -0.25 1.30
CA VAL A 79 -0.86 0.66 2.45
C VAL A 79 -1.04 -0.13 3.73
N SER A 80 -1.91 -1.13 3.76
CA SER A 80 -2.14 -1.92 4.98
C SER A 80 -0.90 -2.73 5.35
N GLY A 81 -0.23 -3.38 4.39
CA GLY A 81 0.99 -4.13 4.62
C GLY A 81 2.18 -3.27 5.03
N TYR A 82 2.40 -2.15 4.34
CA TYR A 82 3.51 -1.24 4.62
C TYR A 82 3.30 -0.51 5.94
N VAL A 83 2.11 0.07 6.18
CA VAL A 83 1.82 0.78 7.44
C VAL A 83 1.86 -0.20 8.60
N SER A 84 1.20 -1.36 8.50
CA SER A 84 1.21 -2.32 9.61
C SER A 84 2.62 -2.87 9.87
N GLY A 85 3.34 -3.27 8.82
CA GLY A 85 4.71 -3.78 8.96
C GLY A 85 5.71 -2.73 9.47
N TYR A 86 5.68 -1.53 8.90
CA TYR A 86 6.58 -0.45 9.31
C TYR A 86 6.25 0.07 10.70
N VAL A 87 4.98 0.32 11.01
CA VAL A 87 4.58 0.81 12.34
C VAL A 87 4.82 -0.27 13.39
N SER A 88 4.40 -1.53 13.19
CA SER A 88 4.70 -2.57 14.18
C SER A 88 6.20 -2.82 14.32
N GLY A 89 6.95 -2.89 13.23
CA GLY A 89 8.38 -3.16 13.26
C GLY A 89 9.17 -2.01 13.90
N TYR A 90 8.92 -0.78 13.45
CA TYR A 90 9.60 0.40 13.97
C TYR A 90 9.19 0.71 15.40
N VAL A 91 7.89 0.72 15.72
CA VAL A 91 7.43 1.01 17.08
C VAL A 91 7.87 -0.10 18.03
N SER A 92 7.66 -1.38 17.71
CA SER A 92 8.06 -2.46 18.62
C SER A 92 9.58 -2.54 18.77
N GLY A 93 10.32 -2.42 17.66
CA GLY A 93 11.79 -2.48 17.67
C GLY A 93 12.42 -1.29 18.38
N TYR A 94 11.99 -0.07 18.04
CA TYR A 94 12.50 1.15 18.66
C TYR A 94 12.08 1.25 20.12
N LEU A 95 10.81 1.05 20.44
CA LEU A 95 10.34 1.17 21.82
C LEU A 95 10.96 0.07 22.71
N SER A 96 11.00 -1.17 22.24
CA SER A 96 11.62 -2.26 23.02
C SER A 96 13.13 -2.07 23.15
N GLY A 97 13.83 -1.72 22.06
CA GLY A 97 15.28 -1.49 22.10
C GLY A 97 15.67 -0.27 22.93
N TYR A 98 14.95 0.84 22.77
CA TYR A 98 15.21 2.08 23.52
C TYR A 98 14.84 1.92 24.99
N VAL A 99 13.64 1.41 25.30
CA VAL A 99 13.24 1.23 26.71
C VAL A 99 14.14 0.21 27.38
N SER A 100 14.39 -0.94 26.77
CA SER A 100 15.22 -1.98 27.38
C SER A 100 16.68 -1.50 27.51
N GLY A 101 17.25 -0.87 26.48
CA GLY A 101 18.62 -0.36 26.54
C GLY A 101 18.78 0.82 27.50
N TYR A 102 17.87 1.79 27.46
CA TYR A 102 17.93 2.98 28.31
C TYR A 102 17.60 2.65 29.75
N VAL A 103 16.51 1.94 30.02
CA VAL A 103 16.14 1.57 31.40
C VAL A 103 17.19 0.63 31.98
N SER A 104 17.58 -0.43 31.27
CA SER A 104 18.53 -1.40 31.82
C SER A 104 19.92 -0.78 31.99
N GLY A 105 20.38 0.04 31.04
CA GLY A 105 21.67 0.73 31.12
C GLY A 105 21.69 1.85 32.16
N TYR A 106 20.66 2.71 32.19
CA TYR A 106 20.58 3.82 33.12
C TYR A 106 20.33 3.33 34.54
N VAL A 107 19.36 2.42 34.75
CA VAL A 107 19.08 1.88 36.09
C VAL A 107 20.27 1.06 36.58
N SER A 108 20.82 0.13 35.78
CA SER A 108 21.97 -0.64 36.25
C SER A 108 23.19 0.23 36.49
N GLY A 109 23.50 1.17 35.58
CA GLY A 109 24.66 2.03 35.69
C GLY A 109 24.54 3.04 36.83
N TYR A 110 23.39 3.70 36.94
CA TYR A 110 23.16 4.71 37.98
C TYR A 110 22.99 4.05 39.34
N VAL A 111 22.14 3.02 39.47
CA VAL A 111 21.93 2.36 40.77
C VAL A 111 23.20 1.63 41.19
N SER A 112 23.84 0.83 40.33
CA SER A 112 25.06 0.11 40.75
C SER A 112 26.21 1.08 40.99
N GLY A 113 26.41 2.08 40.14
CA GLY A 113 27.49 3.06 40.28
C GLY A 113 27.30 3.96 41.50
N TYR A 114 26.10 4.52 41.68
CA TYR A 114 25.78 5.39 42.81
C TYR A 114 25.77 4.60 44.11
N LEU A 115 25.08 3.46 44.17
CA LEU A 115 25.01 2.67 45.39
C LEU A 115 26.38 2.10 45.76
N SER A 116 27.13 1.54 44.81
CA SER A 116 28.46 0.99 45.10
C SER A 116 29.46 2.09 45.47
N GLY A 117 29.46 3.23 44.76
CA GLY A 117 30.34 4.36 45.03
C GLY A 117 30.00 5.08 46.32
N TYR A 118 28.72 5.35 46.58
CA TYR A 118 28.25 6.02 47.78
C TYR A 118 28.39 5.12 49.00
N VAL A 119 27.95 3.86 48.94
CA VAL A 119 28.08 2.93 50.07
C VAL A 119 29.54 2.61 50.33
N SER A 120 30.35 2.26 49.32
CA SER A 120 31.78 2.02 49.55
C SER A 120 32.49 3.27 50.05
N GLY A 121 32.27 4.43 49.42
CA GLY A 121 32.94 5.67 49.80
C GLY A 121 32.53 6.15 51.19
N TYR A 122 31.24 6.11 51.49
CA TYR A 122 30.71 6.55 52.78
C TYR A 122 31.05 5.56 53.89
N VAL A 123 30.82 4.26 53.69
CA VAL A 123 31.16 3.25 54.72
C VAL A 123 32.67 3.19 54.91
N SER A 124 33.46 3.10 53.84
CA SER A 124 34.91 2.99 53.97
C SER A 124 35.52 4.29 54.52
N GLY A 125 35.06 5.45 54.05
CA GLY A 125 35.55 6.75 54.53
C GLY A 125 35.10 7.09 55.95
N TYR A 126 33.82 6.88 56.27
CA TYR A 126 33.27 7.17 57.58
C TYR A 126 33.73 6.15 58.61
N VAL A 127 33.65 4.85 58.33
CA VAL A 127 34.10 3.83 59.28
C VAL A 127 35.62 3.90 59.44
N SER A 128 36.41 3.95 58.37
CA SER A 128 37.86 4.02 58.53
C SER A 128 38.30 5.34 59.15
N GLY A 129 37.73 6.47 58.72
CA GLY A 129 38.09 7.79 59.25
C GLY A 129 37.66 7.99 60.70
N TYR A 130 36.42 7.61 61.04
CA TYR A 130 35.90 7.72 62.40
C TYR A 130 36.56 6.71 63.32
N LEU A 131 36.66 5.44 62.93
CA LEU A 131 37.30 4.43 63.78
C LEU A 131 38.79 4.72 63.93
N SER A 132 39.51 5.04 62.87
CA SER A 132 40.94 5.36 62.96
C SER A 132 41.18 6.66 63.73
N GLY A 133 40.41 7.72 63.46
CA GLY A 133 40.56 9.01 64.13
C GLY A 133 40.11 8.98 65.59
N TYR A 134 38.98 8.35 65.89
CA TYR A 134 38.46 8.26 67.24
C TYR A 134 39.26 7.26 68.06
N VAL A 135 39.52 6.04 67.57
CA VAL A 135 40.30 5.07 68.32
C VAL A 135 41.75 5.51 68.45
N SER A 136 42.43 5.91 67.37
CA SER A 136 43.83 6.34 67.50
C SER A 136 43.97 7.63 68.28
N GLY A 137 43.09 8.61 68.04
CA GLY A 137 43.13 9.91 68.71
C GLY A 137 42.72 9.84 70.18
N TYR A 138 41.65 9.11 70.49
CA TYR A 138 41.19 8.94 71.87
C TYR A 138 42.10 7.99 72.64
N VAL A 139 42.47 6.83 72.08
CA VAL A 139 43.37 5.90 72.80
C VAL A 139 44.75 6.51 72.93
N SER A 140 45.37 7.08 71.88
CA SER A 140 46.69 7.70 72.04
C SER A 140 46.64 8.94 72.92
N GLY A 141 45.65 9.82 72.73
CA GLY A 141 45.56 11.07 73.50
C GLY A 141 45.21 10.81 74.97
N TYR A 142 44.24 9.94 75.23
CA TYR A 142 43.80 9.64 76.58
C TYR A 142 44.81 8.76 77.31
N VAL A 143 45.33 7.68 76.70
CA VAL A 143 46.33 6.81 77.35
C VAL A 143 47.65 7.54 77.53
N SER A 144 48.15 8.24 76.50
CA SER A 144 49.41 8.98 76.64
C SER A 144 49.26 10.14 77.62
N GLY A 145 48.13 10.86 77.62
CA GLY A 145 47.85 11.93 78.58
C GLY A 145 47.66 11.45 80.02
N TYR A 146 46.93 10.35 80.25
CA TYR A 146 46.74 9.80 81.58
C TYR A 146 48.05 9.25 82.16
N VAL A 147 48.80 8.47 81.36
CA VAL A 147 50.04 7.84 81.81
C VAL A 147 51.10 8.90 82.11
N THR A 148 51.28 9.91 81.24
CA THR A 148 52.21 11.01 81.52
C THR A 148 51.78 11.87 82.71
N SER A 149 50.48 12.06 82.94
CA SER A 149 49.98 12.80 84.12
C SER A 149 50.16 12.03 85.44
N GLN A 150 50.04 10.69 85.42
CA GLN A 150 50.26 9.86 86.60
C GLN A 150 51.74 9.75 86.94
N ASP A 151 52.63 9.70 85.94
CA ASP A 151 54.07 9.74 86.17
C ASP A 151 54.53 11.09 86.75
N CYS A 152 53.85 12.21 86.43
CA CYS A 152 54.10 13.51 87.06
C CYS A 152 53.56 13.65 88.50
N CYS A 153 52.60 12.82 88.91
CA CYS A 153 52.07 12.81 90.29
C CYS A 153 52.80 11.81 91.21
N CYS A 154 53.72 11.00 90.66
CA CYS A 154 54.51 10.02 91.41
C CYS A 154 55.98 10.47 91.67
N VAL A 155 56.28 11.77 91.48
CA VAL A 155 57.57 12.39 91.85
C VAL A 155 57.36 13.42 92.95
#